data_AF-A0A1Y0N0K1-F1
#
_entry.id   AF-A0A1Y0N0K1-F1
#
_cell.length_a   1.000
_cell.length_b   1.000
_cell.length_c   1.000
_cell.angle_alpha   90.00
_cell.angle_beta   90.00
_cell.angle_gamma   90.00
#
_symmetry.space_group_name_H-M   'P 1'
#
loop_
_entity.id
_entity.type
_entity.pdbx_description
1 polymer ?
#
loop_
_entity_poly.entity_id
_entity_poly.type
_entity_poly.pdbx_seq_one_letter_code
_entity_poly.pdbx_strand_id
1 'polypeptide(L)'
;MKYFTLLFLITIGLLTGCKDTEKAKPTEEKVSVESIASSNAHEVVVLEKIAAGGYIYLKVSENNKEYWMAIPGRPIEIGATYYYDQGMEMGKFESKSLKRTFENIVFAQGVRDNKDAVKTATKKIINKGNSKVVNVDKAANGIRIAELFENPEAYQNKQVIIKAKVVKVNNGIMGVNFMHLQDGTKGNGQFDITVTSNDRFRVGSVVTIKGTVVLNKDFGAGYSYDVLVEKAVILQ
;
A
#
# COMPACT_ATOMS: atom_id res chain seq x y z
N MET A 1 49.95 -65.52 37.46
CA MET A 1 50.41 -65.91 36.11
C MET A 1 49.28 -66.64 35.41
N LYS A 2 48.95 -66.19 34.19
CA LYS A 2 48.34 -66.93 33.07
C LYS A 2 46.94 -67.56 33.25
N TYR A 3 46.00 -66.94 32.53
CA TYR A 3 44.96 -67.48 31.64
C TYR A 3 44.47 -68.91 31.84
N PHE A 4 43.15 -69.12 31.84
CA PHE A 4 42.49 -69.89 30.77
C PHE A 4 40.95 -69.78 30.84
N THR A 5 40.36 -69.46 29.69
CA THR A 5 38.93 -69.44 29.40
C THR A 5 38.42 -70.87 29.17
N LEU A 6 37.33 -71.31 29.79
CA LEU A 6 36.55 -72.45 29.27
C LEU A 6 35.10 -72.54 29.81
N LEU A 7 34.16 -72.28 28.90
CA LEU A 7 32.96 -73.07 28.58
C LEU A 7 32.13 -73.71 29.73
N PHE A 8 30.90 -73.21 29.93
CA PHE A 8 29.77 -73.96 30.51
C PHE A 8 28.47 -73.50 29.80
N LEU A 9 27.92 -74.30 28.88
CA LEU A 9 26.88 -75.32 29.07
C LEU A 9 25.44 -74.75 29.13
N ILE A 10 24.78 -74.83 27.97
CA ILE A 10 23.40 -75.28 27.72
C ILE A 10 22.36 -75.00 28.83
N THR A 11 21.36 -74.18 28.50
CA THR A 11 19.95 -74.51 28.82
C THR A 11 19.03 -74.06 27.68
N ILE A 12 18.37 -75.06 27.12
CA ILE A 12 17.28 -74.99 26.15
C ILE A 12 15.99 -74.65 26.90
N GLY A 13 15.23 -73.68 26.39
CA GLY A 13 13.84 -73.44 26.74
C GLY A 13 13.04 -73.16 25.47
N LEU A 14 12.38 -74.20 24.96
CA LEU A 14 11.41 -74.11 23.86
C LEU A 14 10.13 -73.42 24.34
N LEU A 15 9.68 -72.39 23.61
CA LEU A 15 8.25 -72.19 23.35
C LEU A 15 8.05 -71.81 21.88
N THR A 16 7.39 -72.74 21.18
CA THR A 16 6.57 -72.62 19.97
C THR A 16 5.81 -71.27 19.91
N GLY A 17 5.67 -70.51 18.83
CA GLY A 17 5.52 -70.86 17.42
C GLY A 17 4.10 -70.53 16.95
N CYS A 18 3.87 -69.34 16.38
CA CYS A 18 2.92 -69.10 15.28
C CYS A 18 3.15 -67.73 14.63
N LYS A 19 3.11 -67.75 13.30
CA LYS A 19 3.15 -66.62 12.37
C LYS A 19 1.90 -65.75 12.56
N ASP A 20 2.05 -64.44 12.43
CA ASP A 20 1.43 -63.71 11.31
C ASP A 20 1.90 -62.25 11.26
N THR A 21 1.91 -61.74 10.03
CA THR A 21 2.54 -60.49 9.60
C THR A 21 1.71 -59.29 10.06
N GLU A 22 2.22 -58.48 10.98
CA GLU A 22 1.59 -57.22 11.36
C GLU A 22 2.36 -56.02 10.79
N LYS A 23 1.73 -55.38 9.80
CA LYS A 23 2.17 -54.10 9.23
C LYS A 23 2.06 -53.02 10.30
N ALA A 24 3.18 -52.34 10.56
CA ALA A 24 3.22 -51.11 11.35
C ALA A 24 2.23 -50.07 10.81
N LYS A 25 1.34 -49.60 11.69
CA LYS A 25 0.45 -48.46 11.48
C LYS A 25 1.18 -47.22 12.00
N PRO A 26 1.31 -46.13 11.23
CA PRO A 26 1.84 -44.88 11.76
C PRO A 26 0.79 -44.24 12.67
N THR A 27 1.19 -43.95 13.89
CA THR A 27 0.44 -43.14 14.85
C THR A 27 0.47 -41.69 14.36
N GLU A 28 -0.69 -41.15 13.98
CA GLU A 28 -0.88 -39.71 13.75
C GLU A 28 -0.76 -38.95 15.07
N GLU A 29 0.45 -38.45 15.34
CA GLU A 29 0.67 -37.36 16.28
C GLU A 29 0.19 -36.07 15.61
N LYS A 30 -0.90 -35.49 16.13
CA LYS A 30 -1.39 -34.17 15.73
C LYS A 30 -0.39 -33.10 16.19
N VAL A 31 0.60 -32.84 15.34
CA VAL A 31 1.44 -31.65 15.45
C VAL A 31 0.57 -30.45 15.09
N SER A 32 0.41 -29.55 16.06
CA SER A 32 -0.28 -28.28 15.94
C SER A 32 0.31 -27.47 14.78
N VAL A 33 -0.49 -27.34 13.73
CA VAL A 33 -0.21 -26.52 12.55
C VAL A 33 -0.49 -25.06 12.93
N GLU A 34 0.38 -24.48 13.75
CA GLU A 34 0.26 -23.09 14.19
C GLU A 34 1.63 -22.42 14.18
N SER A 35 2.28 -22.36 13.02
CA SER A 35 3.48 -21.54 12.85
C SER A 35 3.94 -21.26 11.42
N ILE A 36 3.08 -21.38 10.38
CA ILE A 36 3.46 -20.97 9.02
C ILE A 36 2.32 -20.24 8.31
N ALA A 37 1.96 -19.10 8.87
CA ALA A 37 1.33 -18.00 8.15
C ALA A 37 1.71 -16.67 8.84
N SER A 38 3.01 -16.37 8.90
CA SER A 38 3.42 -14.98 9.12
C SER A 38 3.05 -14.20 7.87
N SER A 39 1.82 -13.69 7.83
CA SER A 39 1.48 -12.54 6.99
C SER A 39 2.57 -11.50 7.22
N ASN A 40 3.20 -10.98 6.16
CA ASN A 40 4.14 -9.85 6.21
C ASN A 40 3.45 -8.54 6.64
N ALA A 41 2.47 -8.62 7.54
CA ALA A 41 1.68 -7.52 8.03
C ALA A 41 2.27 -7.03 9.36
N HIS A 42 2.57 -5.75 9.39
CA HIS A 42 2.92 -5.00 10.58
C HIS A 42 1.72 -4.92 11.52
N GLU A 43 1.96 -5.07 12.82
CA GLU A 43 0.95 -4.97 13.88
C GLU A 43 1.22 -3.72 14.70
N VAL A 44 0.25 -2.80 14.74
CA VAL A 44 0.41 -1.47 15.33
C VAL A 44 -0.70 -1.15 16.32
N VAL A 45 -0.34 -0.57 17.46
CA VAL A 45 -1.30 0.03 18.40
C VAL A 45 -1.32 1.54 18.19
N VAL A 46 -2.51 2.12 18.02
CA VAL A 46 -2.65 3.58 17.81
C VAL A 46 -2.55 4.32 19.14
N LEU A 47 -1.55 5.18 19.27
CA LEU A 47 -1.34 6.02 20.45
C LEU A 47 -1.97 7.41 20.30
N GLU A 48 -1.85 8.00 19.11
CA GLU A 48 -2.40 9.32 18.80
C GLU A 48 -2.94 9.35 17.36
N LYS A 49 -3.95 10.18 17.09
CA LYS A 49 -4.45 10.43 15.73
C LYS A 49 -4.68 11.92 15.47
N ILE A 50 -4.34 12.37 14.27
CA ILE A 50 -4.58 13.74 13.80
C ILE A 50 -5.08 13.69 12.36
N ALA A 51 -6.27 14.23 12.09
CA ALA A 51 -6.83 14.29 10.74
C ALA A 51 -6.44 15.61 10.05
N ALA A 52 -5.81 15.54 8.88
CA ALA A 52 -5.46 16.73 8.09
C ALA A 52 -5.18 16.39 6.62
N GLY A 53 -5.51 17.32 5.71
CA GLY A 53 -5.17 17.16 4.27
C GLY A 53 -5.79 15.93 3.59
N GLY A 54 -6.87 15.37 4.12
CA GLY A 54 -7.48 14.13 3.62
C GLY A 54 -6.75 12.84 4.05
N TYR A 55 -5.80 12.96 4.98
CA TYR A 55 -5.12 11.86 5.64
C TYR A 55 -5.46 11.84 7.13
N ILE A 56 -5.16 10.72 7.76
CA ILE A 56 -5.02 10.61 9.21
C ILE A 56 -3.58 10.24 9.50
N TYR A 57 -2.95 11.08 10.32
CA TYR A 57 -1.63 10.89 10.85
C TYR A 57 -1.78 10.15 12.18
N LEU A 58 -1.16 8.98 12.28
CA LEU A 58 -1.22 8.13 13.46
C LEU A 58 0.16 8.07 14.08
N LYS A 59 0.25 8.30 15.39
CA LYS A 59 1.40 7.85 16.18
C LYS A 59 1.08 6.42 16.60
N VAL A 60 1.94 5.48 16.24
CA VAL A 60 1.71 4.06 16.50
C VAL A 60 2.87 3.45 17.26
N SER A 61 2.59 2.40 18.02
CA SER A 61 3.58 1.52 18.65
C SER A 61 3.56 0.15 17.99
N GLU A 62 4.72 -0.31 17.56
CA GLU A 62 4.96 -1.66 17.03
C GLU A 62 6.25 -2.18 17.66
N ASN A 63 6.21 -3.37 18.28
CA ASN A 63 7.38 -3.99 18.91
C ASN A 63 8.15 -3.02 19.85
N ASN A 64 7.42 -2.25 20.67
CA ASN A 64 7.95 -1.21 21.57
C ASN A 64 8.69 -0.04 20.88
N LYS A 65 8.52 0.15 19.57
CA LYS A 65 9.01 1.32 18.84
C LYS A 65 7.84 2.19 18.45
N GLU A 66 7.96 3.48 18.71
CA GLU A 66 6.98 4.48 18.29
C GLU A 66 7.40 5.14 16.97
N TYR A 67 6.47 5.27 16.04
CA TYR A 67 6.67 6.05 14.83
C TYR A 67 5.38 6.70 14.34
N TRP A 68 5.53 7.66 13.43
CA TRP A 68 4.40 8.28 12.75
C TRP A 68 4.10 7.54 11.46
N MET A 69 2.81 7.37 11.15
CA MET A 69 2.34 6.93 9.85
C MET A 69 1.20 7.82 9.34
N ALA A 70 1.03 7.90 8.03
CA ALA A 70 -0.09 8.57 7.39
C ALA A 70 -0.86 7.57 6.53
N ILE A 71 -2.19 7.56 6.71
CA ILE A 71 -3.11 6.74 5.92
C ILE A 71 -4.24 7.59 5.33
N PRO A 72 -4.87 7.16 4.21
CA PRO A 72 -6.10 7.79 3.74
C PRO A 72 -7.16 7.85 4.85
N GLY A 73 -7.94 8.93 4.87
CA GLY A 73 -8.95 9.14 5.91
C GLY A 73 -9.95 7.98 6.04
N ARG A 74 -10.05 7.41 7.24
CA ARG A 74 -11.04 6.40 7.67
C ARG A 74 -11.30 6.50 9.18
N PRO A 75 -12.38 5.93 9.71
CA PRO A 75 -12.53 5.79 11.16
C PRO A 75 -11.34 5.00 11.75
N ILE A 76 -10.77 5.53 12.83
CA ILE A 76 -9.67 4.95 13.63
C ILE A 76 -9.93 5.23 15.11
N GLU A 77 -9.67 4.25 15.96
CA GLU A 77 -9.79 4.34 17.41
C GLU A 77 -8.41 4.42 18.06
N ILE A 78 -8.27 5.27 19.09
CA ILE A 78 -7.04 5.34 19.89
C ILE A 78 -7.03 4.16 20.87
N GLY A 79 -5.88 3.51 21.02
CA GLY A 79 -5.69 2.31 21.84
C GLY A 79 -6.00 1.00 21.11
N ALA A 80 -6.63 1.06 19.94
CA ALA A 80 -6.93 -0.13 19.14
C ALA A 80 -5.69 -0.62 18.36
N THR A 81 -5.65 -1.95 18.17
CA THR A 81 -4.67 -2.62 17.33
C THR A 81 -5.15 -2.68 15.88
N TYR A 82 -4.25 -2.38 14.95
CA TYR A 82 -4.48 -2.48 13.53
C TYR A 82 -3.31 -3.16 12.82
N TYR A 83 -3.54 -3.58 11.58
CA TYR A 83 -2.56 -4.26 10.74
C TYR A 83 -2.35 -3.52 9.43
N TYR A 84 -1.11 -3.41 8.94
CA TYR A 84 -0.85 -2.91 7.58
C TYR A 84 0.24 -3.74 6.90
N ASP A 85 0.17 -3.84 5.57
CA ASP A 85 1.05 -4.74 4.83
C ASP A 85 2.36 -4.05 4.44
N GLN A 86 2.25 -2.94 3.70
CA GLN A 86 3.41 -2.19 3.23
C GLN A 86 3.19 -0.69 3.42
N GLY A 87 4.30 0.02 3.60
CA GLY A 87 4.34 1.46 3.67
C GLY A 87 5.63 2.00 3.07
N MET A 88 5.58 3.25 2.65
CA MET A 88 6.76 3.99 2.17
C MET A 88 7.28 4.88 3.28
N GLU A 89 8.52 4.66 3.70
CA GLU A 89 9.18 5.51 4.68
C GLU A 89 9.65 6.81 4.03
N MET A 90 9.36 7.92 4.70
CA MET A 90 9.70 9.26 4.28
C MET A 90 10.43 9.98 5.41
N GLY A 91 11.68 10.36 5.15
CA GLY A 91 12.45 11.23 6.04
C GLY A 91 12.11 12.71 5.85
N LYS A 92 12.18 13.49 6.93
CA LYS A 92 12.01 14.97 6.96
C LYS A 92 10.77 15.47 6.21
N PHE A 93 9.65 14.76 6.39
CA PHE A 93 8.41 15.10 5.73
C PHE A 93 7.72 16.30 6.40
N GLU A 94 7.57 17.40 5.68
CA GLU A 94 6.80 18.57 6.14
C GLU A 94 5.32 18.46 5.74
N SER A 95 4.44 18.25 6.72
CA SER A 95 3.01 18.38 6.53
C SER A 95 2.59 19.85 6.58
N LYS A 96 2.33 20.44 5.41
CA LYS A 96 1.82 21.82 5.32
C LYS A 96 0.45 22.00 5.96
N SER A 97 -0.39 20.96 5.94
CA SER A 97 -1.73 21.00 6.54
C SER A 97 -1.67 20.96 8.07
N LEU A 98 -0.71 20.24 8.64
CA LEU A 98 -0.47 20.21 10.08
C LEU A 98 0.49 21.32 10.56
N LYS A 99 1.15 22.02 9.64
CA LYS A 99 2.27 22.93 9.93
C LYS A 99 3.31 22.25 10.83
N ARG A 100 3.63 20.98 10.52
CA ARG A 100 4.51 20.11 11.32
C ARG A 100 5.45 19.34 10.41
N THR A 101 6.70 19.21 10.84
CA THR A 101 7.68 18.34 10.21
C THR A 101 7.80 17.04 11.00
N PHE A 102 7.85 15.93 10.29
CA PHE A 102 8.11 14.59 10.81
C PHE A 102 9.51 14.18 10.39
N GLU A 103 10.38 13.84 11.36
CA GLU A 103 11.73 13.36 11.05
C GLU A 103 11.68 12.08 10.23
N ASN A 104 10.76 11.16 10.56
CA ASN A 104 10.40 10.01 9.75
C ASN A 104 8.89 9.76 9.85
N ILE A 105 8.28 9.35 8.73
CA ILE A 105 6.87 8.96 8.65
C ILE A 105 6.66 7.85 7.64
N VAL A 106 5.78 6.89 7.94
CA VAL A 106 5.39 5.81 7.04
C VAL A 106 4.09 6.17 6.30
N PHE A 107 4.10 6.19 4.97
CA PHE A 107 2.88 6.33 4.18
C PHE A 107 2.33 4.94 3.80
N ALA A 108 1.21 4.54 4.37
CA ALA A 108 0.57 3.25 4.08
C ALA A 108 -0.78 3.43 3.37
N GLN A 109 -1.16 2.46 2.54
CA GLN A 109 -2.43 2.53 1.78
C GLN A 109 -3.68 2.47 2.67
N GLY A 110 -3.49 2.05 3.91
CA GLY A 110 -4.53 1.91 4.90
C GLY A 110 -4.06 0.95 5.99
N VAL A 111 -4.98 0.74 6.94
CA VAL A 111 -4.84 -0.26 7.99
C VAL A 111 -6.09 -1.14 7.99
N ARG A 112 -5.95 -2.36 8.51
CA ARG A 112 -6.98 -3.40 8.63
C ARG A 112 -7.22 -3.70 10.11
N ASP A 113 -8.48 -3.98 10.45
CA ASP A 113 -8.90 -4.31 11.81
C ASP A 113 -8.55 -5.77 12.19
N ASN A 114 -8.32 -6.63 11.19
CA ASN A 114 -7.95 -8.03 11.38
C ASN A 114 -6.62 -8.37 10.67
N LYS A 115 -5.91 -9.36 11.22
CA LYS A 115 -4.66 -9.89 10.65
C LYS A 115 -4.90 -10.65 9.35
N ASP A 116 -5.98 -11.42 9.30
CA ASP A 116 -6.35 -12.28 8.17
C ASP A 116 -7.28 -11.59 7.18
N ALA A 117 -6.69 -10.74 6.35
CA ALA A 117 -7.32 -10.25 5.13
C ALA A 117 -6.24 -9.80 4.14
N VAL A 118 -5.40 -10.75 3.68
CA VAL A 118 -4.63 -10.56 2.46
C VAL A 118 -5.59 -10.70 1.28
N LYS A 119 -6.40 -9.67 1.05
CA LYS A 119 -6.70 -9.31 -0.32
C LYS A 119 -5.59 -8.37 -0.71
N THR A 120 -4.56 -8.91 -1.35
CA THR A 120 -3.68 -8.16 -2.26
C THR A 120 -4.56 -7.59 -3.38
N ALA A 121 -5.39 -6.62 -3.03
CA ALA A 121 -5.90 -5.69 -3.99
C ALA A 121 -4.73 -4.74 -4.19
N THR A 122 -3.98 -4.94 -5.27
CA THR A 122 -3.42 -3.82 -6.01
C THR A 122 -4.59 -2.86 -6.24
N LYS A 123 -4.83 -1.97 -5.29
CA LYS A 123 -5.72 -0.83 -5.48
C LYS A 123 -4.96 0.08 -6.42
N LYS A 124 -5.02 -0.23 -7.71
CA LYS A 124 -4.85 0.76 -8.77
C LYS A 124 -5.71 1.94 -8.34
N ILE A 125 -5.11 3.10 -8.14
CA ILE A 125 -5.85 4.29 -7.74
C ILE A 125 -6.68 4.72 -8.96
N ILE A 126 -7.86 4.11 -9.09
CA ILE A 126 -8.86 4.45 -10.08
C ILE A 126 -9.90 5.27 -9.34
N ASN A 127 -9.95 6.57 -9.62
CA ASN A 127 -10.96 7.46 -9.07
C ASN A 127 -12.31 7.20 -9.75
N LYS A 128 -13.01 6.13 -9.34
CA LYS A 128 -14.37 5.80 -9.79
C LYS A 128 -15.39 6.56 -8.94
N GLY A 129 -16.21 7.39 -9.59
CA GLY A 129 -17.16 8.30 -8.93
C GLY A 129 -17.75 9.33 -9.91
N ASN A 130 -18.42 10.34 -9.36
CA ASN A 130 -18.93 11.49 -10.10
C ASN A 130 -18.04 12.71 -9.82
N SER A 131 -17.78 13.51 -10.85
CA SER A 131 -17.01 14.75 -10.69
C SER A 131 -17.72 15.69 -9.73
N LYS A 132 -16.93 16.31 -8.84
CA LYS A 132 -17.42 17.36 -7.91
C LYS A 132 -17.31 18.75 -8.52
N VAL A 133 -16.97 18.84 -9.80
CA VAL A 133 -16.62 20.07 -10.51
C VAL A 133 -17.55 20.29 -11.70
N VAL A 134 -17.99 21.55 -11.87
CA VAL A 134 -18.75 22.00 -13.05
C VAL A 134 -17.80 22.10 -14.24
N ASN A 135 -18.27 21.66 -15.41
CA ASN A 135 -17.58 21.61 -16.70
C ASN A 135 -16.61 22.78 -16.92
N VAL A 136 -15.30 22.53 -16.81
CA VAL A 136 -14.22 23.50 -17.07
C VAL A 136 -13.86 23.43 -18.56
N ASP A 137 -13.77 24.58 -19.22
CA ASP A 137 -13.43 24.63 -20.64
C ASP A 137 -12.08 23.98 -20.98
N LYS A 138 -12.00 23.40 -22.19
CA LYS A 138 -10.77 22.87 -22.76
C LYS A 138 -9.70 23.98 -22.86
N ALA A 139 -8.45 23.65 -22.55
CA ALA A 139 -7.33 24.56 -22.81
C ALA A 139 -7.10 24.72 -24.33
N ALA A 140 -6.62 25.89 -24.76
CA ALA A 140 -6.13 26.06 -26.13
C ALA A 140 -4.98 25.08 -26.39
N ASN A 141 -5.04 24.35 -27.52
CA ASN A 141 -4.09 23.28 -27.87
C ASN A 141 -3.95 22.19 -26.79
N GLY A 142 -4.92 22.07 -25.89
CA GLY A 142 -4.93 21.05 -24.84
C GLY A 142 -5.87 19.90 -25.13
N ILE A 143 -6.02 19.04 -24.12
CA ILE A 143 -6.96 17.92 -24.10
C ILE A 143 -7.88 18.03 -22.89
N ARG A 144 -9.01 17.32 -22.95
CA ARG A 144 -9.86 17.08 -21.78
C ARG A 144 -9.36 15.88 -20.99
N ILE A 145 -9.74 15.80 -19.72
CA ILE A 145 -9.39 14.65 -18.87
C ILE A 145 -10.05 13.36 -19.40
N ALA A 146 -11.30 13.44 -19.88
CA ALA A 146 -11.96 12.30 -20.52
C ALA A 146 -11.17 11.78 -21.73
N GLU A 147 -10.69 12.68 -22.61
CA GLU A 147 -9.91 12.29 -23.80
C GLU A 147 -8.64 11.52 -23.40
N LEU A 148 -7.96 11.94 -22.32
CA LEU A 148 -6.79 11.24 -21.77
C LEU A 148 -7.16 9.85 -21.26
N PHE A 149 -8.25 9.71 -20.52
CA PHE A 149 -8.67 8.41 -19.97
C PHE A 149 -9.28 7.47 -21.00
N GLU A 150 -9.89 7.99 -22.07
CA GLU A 150 -10.41 7.22 -23.20
C GLU A 150 -9.29 6.57 -24.00
N ASN A 151 -8.19 7.31 -24.22
CA ASN A 151 -7.07 6.86 -25.07
C ASN A 151 -5.69 7.09 -24.42
N PRO A 152 -5.41 6.50 -23.24
CA PRO A 152 -4.19 6.80 -22.47
C PRO A 152 -2.90 6.50 -23.24
N GLU A 153 -2.87 5.39 -23.99
CA GLU A 153 -1.72 4.97 -24.79
C GLU A 153 -1.34 6.00 -25.86
N ALA A 154 -2.32 6.73 -26.42
CA ALA A 154 -2.08 7.78 -27.41
C ALA A 154 -1.27 8.96 -26.83
N TYR A 155 -1.25 9.12 -25.50
CA TYR A 155 -0.55 10.19 -24.81
C TYR A 155 0.70 9.73 -24.07
N GLN A 156 1.01 8.43 -23.99
CA GLN A 156 2.15 7.92 -23.24
C GLN A 156 3.45 8.63 -23.65
N ASN A 157 4.17 9.15 -22.65
CA ASN A 157 5.41 9.92 -22.78
C ASN A 157 5.29 11.24 -23.55
N LYS A 158 4.07 11.69 -23.89
CA LYS A 158 3.81 12.98 -24.54
C LYS A 158 3.51 14.06 -23.53
N GLN A 159 3.83 15.30 -23.89
CA GLN A 159 3.39 16.46 -23.14
C GLN A 159 1.94 16.79 -23.51
N VAL A 160 1.11 17.00 -22.49
CA VAL A 160 -0.29 17.40 -22.65
C VAL A 160 -0.54 18.72 -21.92
N ILE A 161 -1.48 19.52 -22.45
CA ILE A 161 -1.97 20.73 -21.80
C ILE A 161 -3.38 20.45 -21.29
N ILE A 162 -3.63 20.69 -20.01
CA ILE A 162 -4.92 20.43 -19.36
C ILE A 162 -5.32 21.68 -18.57
N LYS A 163 -6.57 22.14 -18.76
CA LYS A 163 -7.20 23.16 -17.92
C LYS A 163 -8.21 22.49 -17.01
N ALA A 164 -8.03 22.62 -15.70
CA ALA A 164 -8.83 21.89 -14.73
C ALA A 164 -8.85 22.60 -13.37
N LYS A 165 -9.82 22.24 -12.53
CA LYS A 165 -9.91 22.70 -11.14
C LYS A 165 -9.09 21.78 -10.24
N VAL A 166 -8.30 22.39 -9.35
CA VAL A 166 -7.57 21.68 -8.30
C VAL A 166 -8.54 21.25 -7.21
N VAL A 167 -8.70 19.95 -6.95
CA VAL A 167 -9.63 19.42 -5.94
C VAL A 167 -8.93 18.90 -4.69
N LYS A 168 -7.65 18.51 -4.80
CA LYS A 168 -6.82 18.09 -3.67
C LYS A 168 -5.36 18.41 -3.96
N VAL A 169 -4.60 18.78 -2.93
CA VAL A 169 -3.17 19.01 -3.00
C VAL A 169 -2.49 18.36 -1.79
N ASN A 170 -1.53 17.49 -2.05
CA ASN A 170 -0.62 16.95 -1.06
C ASN A 170 0.80 17.40 -1.42
N ASN A 171 1.43 18.18 -0.55
CA ASN A 171 2.75 18.74 -0.85
C ASN A 171 3.87 17.88 -0.26
N GLY A 172 5.02 17.84 -0.94
CA GLY A 172 6.26 17.27 -0.41
C GLY A 172 6.29 15.76 -0.23
N ILE A 173 5.35 15.01 -0.85
CA ILE A 173 5.41 13.55 -0.86
C ILE A 173 6.49 13.15 -1.86
N MET A 174 7.49 12.36 -1.43
CA MET A 174 8.63 11.97 -2.27
C MET A 174 9.37 13.15 -2.94
N GLY A 175 9.39 14.31 -2.28
CA GLY A 175 10.03 15.52 -2.81
C GLY A 175 9.25 16.27 -3.90
N VAL A 176 8.02 15.86 -4.21
CA VAL A 176 7.14 16.54 -5.19
C VAL A 176 5.75 16.81 -4.60
N ASN A 177 4.98 17.68 -5.25
CA ASN A 177 3.57 17.91 -4.91
C ASN A 177 2.70 16.99 -5.77
N PHE A 178 1.71 16.34 -5.16
CA PHE A 178 0.67 15.57 -5.82
C PHE A 178 -0.63 16.37 -5.79
N MET A 179 -1.24 16.55 -6.96
CA MET A 179 -2.52 17.22 -7.10
C MET A 179 -3.53 16.28 -7.76
N HIS A 180 -4.77 16.38 -7.33
CA HIS A 180 -5.90 15.83 -8.06
C HIS A 180 -6.58 16.97 -8.80
N LEU A 181 -6.74 16.81 -10.11
CA LEU A 181 -7.39 17.79 -10.98
C LEU A 181 -8.66 17.19 -11.61
N GLN A 182 -9.70 18.02 -11.75
CA GLN A 182 -10.96 17.65 -12.40
C GLN A 182 -11.42 18.78 -13.33
N ASP A 183 -11.92 18.44 -14.52
CA ASP A 183 -12.46 19.38 -15.51
C ASP A 183 -13.96 19.18 -15.77
N GLY A 184 -14.61 18.30 -15.00
CA GLY A 184 -16.01 17.93 -15.14
C GLY A 184 -16.29 16.81 -16.16
N THR A 185 -15.29 16.35 -16.92
CA THR A 185 -15.45 15.25 -17.89
C THR A 185 -15.10 13.90 -17.30
N LYS A 186 -15.64 12.83 -17.90
CA LYS A 186 -15.41 11.45 -17.49
C LYS A 186 -15.14 10.58 -18.70
N GLY A 187 -14.01 9.88 -18.71
CA GLY A 187 -13.61 8.92 -19.74
C GLY A 187 -13.28 7.57 -19.10
N ASN A 188 -13.76 6.46 -19.68
CA ASN A 188 -13.55 5.10 -19.12
C ASN A 188 -13.87 4.97 -17.61
N GLY A 189 -14.88 5.70 -17.14
CA GLY A 189 -15.29 5.68 -15.73
C GLY A 189 -14.44 6.55 -14.78
N GLN A 190 -13.40 7.23 -15.29
CA GLN A 190 -12.46 8.06 -14.54
C GLN A 190 -12.63 9.54 -14.91
N PHE A 191 -12.46 10.44 -13.93
CA PHE A 191 -12.69 11.89 -14.09
C PHE A 191 -11.69 12.75 -13.31
N ASP A 192 -10.82 12.11 -12.53
CA ASP A 192 -9.89 12.76 -11.62
C ASP A 192 -8.48 12.28 -11.95
N ILE A 193 -7.68 13.18 -12.51
CA ILE A 193 -6.30 12.91 -12.92
C ILE A 193 -5.36 13.30 -11.78
N THR A 194 -4.45 12.38 -11.45
CA THR A 194 -3.34 12.68 -10.55
C THR A 194 -2.22 13.34 -11.34
N VAL A 195 -1.65 14.39 -10.77
CA VAL A 195 -0.59 15.20 -11.37
C VAL A 195 0.53 15.39 -10.35
N THR A 196 1.79 15.27 -10.76
CA THR A 196 2.95 15.68 -9.93
C THR A 196 3.59 16.96 -10.46
N SER A 197 4.02 17.83 -9.55
CA SER A 197 4.67 19.11 -9.87
C SER A 197 5.56 19.62 -8.74
N ASN A 198 6.50 20.50 -9.05
CA ASN A 198 7.23 21.30 -8.07
C ASN A 198 6.54 22.65 -7.78
N ASP A 199 5.55 23.04 -8.58
CA ASP A 199 4.80 24.28 -8.41
C ASP A 199 3.81 24.17 -7.24
N ARG A 200 3.38 25.33 -6.73
CA ARG A 200 2.39 25.42 -5.66
C ARG A 200 0.99 25.59 -6.24
N PHE A 201 0.11 24.64 -5.93
CA PHE A 201 -1.31 24.67 -6.32
C PHE A 201 -2.19 25.07 -5.15
N ARG A 202 -3.29 25.76 -5.43
CA ARG A 202 -4.32 26.12 -4.44
C ARG A 202 -5.59 25.31 -4.70
N VAL A 203 -6.08 24.60 -3.69
CA VAL A 203 -7.37 23.89 -3.80
C VAL A 203 -8.47 24.90 -4.18
N GLY A 204 -9.31 24.52 -5.13
CA GLY A 204 -10.42 25.33 -5.64
C GLY A 204 -10.07 26.20 -6.85
N SER A 205 -8.79 26.45 -7.16
CA SER A 205 -8.42 27.25 -8.34
C SER A 205 -8.56 26.46 -9.64
N VAL A 206 -8.97 27.11 -10.71
CA VAL A 206 -8.82 26.61 -12.08
C VAL A 206 -7.45 27.00 -12.59
N VAL A 207 -6.70 26.03 -13.11
CA VAL A 207 -5.33 26.18 -13.60
C VAL A 207 -5.20 25.54 -14.97
N THR A 208 -4.30 26.07 -15.79
CA THR A 208 -3.83 25.41 -17.00
C THR A 208 -2.42 24.88 -16.73
N ILE A 209 -2.22 23.59 -16.96
CA ILE A 209 -0.92 22.94 -16.75
C ILE A 209 -0.39 22.34 -18.04
N LYS A 210 0.93 22.21 -18.12
CA LYS A 210 1.61 21.37 -19.11
C LYS A 210 2.46 20.32 -18.39
N GLY A 211 2.30 19.05 -18.71
CA GLY A 211 3.06 17.96 -18.08
C GLY A 211 3.15 16.72 -18.97
N THR A 212 3.94 15.73 -18.56
CA THR A 212 4.17 14.51 -19.34
C THR A 212 3.29 13.38 -18.85
N VAL A 213 2.54 12.73 -19.74
CA VAL A 213 1.73 11.55 -19.37
C VAL A 213 2.63 10.33 -19.20
N VAL A 214 2.49 9.65 -18.08
CA VAL A 214 3.19 8.40 -17.73
C VAL A 214 2.13 7.37 -17.38
N LEU A 215 2.28 6.16 -17.94
CA LEU A 215 1.37 5.05 -17.70
C LEU A 215 2.01 4.01 -16.79
N ASN A 216 1.18 3.30 -16.03
CA ASN A 216 1.58 2.19 -15.15
C ASN A 216 2.76 2.54 -14.22
N LYS A 217 2.75 3.76 -13.67
CA LYS A 217 3.79 4.22 -12.76
C LYS A 217 3.62 3.55 -11.41
N ASP A 218 4.63 2.80 -10.99
CA ASP A 218 4.70 2.20 -9.66
C ASP A 218 5.72 2.95 -8.80
N PHE A 219 5.28 3.43 -7.63
CA PHE A 219 6.13 4.04 -6.62
C PHE A 219 6.51 3.07 -5.49
N GLY A 220 6.04 1.81 -5.54
CA GLY A 220 6.24 0.81 -4.49
C GLY A 220 5.22 0.93 -3.36
N ALA A 221 5.26 -0.01 -2.40
CA ALA A 221 4.33 -0.09 -1.27
C ALA A 221 2.84 -0.06 -1.68
N GLY A 222 2.54 -0.58 -2.87
CA GLY A 222 1.21 -0.60 -3.49
C GLY A 222 0.81 0.68 -4.24
N TYR A 223 1.56 1.78 -4.14
CA TYR A 223 1.21 3.06 -4.78
C TYR A 223 1.49 3.04 -6.28
N SER A 224 0.51 2.59 -7.05
CA SER A 224 0.56 2.54 -8.51
C SER A 224 -0.53 3.38 -9.17
N TYR A 225 -0.18 4.01 -10.29
CA TYR A 225 -1.05 4.86 -11.09
C TYR A 225 -1.10 4.34 -12.53
N ASP A 226 -2.29 4.00 -13.01
CA ASP A 226 -2.49 3.59 -14.40
C ASP A 226 -2.20 4.75 -15.37
N VAL A 227 -2.61 5.97 -15.00
CA VAL A 227 -2.36 7.22 -15.72
C VAL A 227 -1.95 8.29 -14.73
N LEU A 228 -0.80 8.91 -14.98
CA LEU A 228 -0.23 10.00 -14.18
C LEU A 228 0.28 11.11 -15.12
N VAL A 229 0.14 12.37 -14.72
CA VAL A 229 0.83 13.48 -15.41
C VAL A 229 1.99 13.94 -14.55
N GLU A 230 3.22 13.64 -14.95
CA GLU A 230 4.43 13.99 -14.21
C GLU A 230 5.03 15.32 -14.64
N LYS A 231 5.77 15.94 -13.72
CA LYS A 231 6.57 17.16 -13.95
C LYS A 231 5.75 18.30 -14.55
N ALA A 232 4.50 18.43 -14.11
CA ALA A 232 3.62 19.47 -14.61
C ALA A 232 4.10 20.85 -14.16
N VAL A 233 3.92 21.85 -15.01
CA VAL A 233 4.13 23.27 -14.69
C VAL A 233 2.85 24.04 -14.97
N ILE A 234 2.58 25.10 -14.20
CA ILE A 234 1.47 26.00 -14.45
C ILE A 234 1.83 26.89 -15.66
N LEU A 235 0.96 26.90 -16.67
CA LEU A 235 1.05 27.86 -17.77
C LEU A 235 0.39 29.17 -17.33
N GLN A 236 1.14 30.26 -17.44
CA GLN A 236 0.67 31.63 -17.19
C GLN A 236 -0.13 32.16 -18.38
#